data_AF-A0A2P2NFU8-F1
#
_entry.id   AF-A0A2P2NFU8-F1
#
_cell.length_a   1.000
_cell.length_b   1.000
_cell.length_c   1.000
_cell.angle_alpha   90.00
_cell.angle_beta   90.00
_cell.angle_gamma   90.00
#
_symmetry.space_group_name_H-M   'P 1'
#
loop_
_entity.id
_entity.type
_entity.pdbx_description
1 polymer ?
#
loop_
_entity_poly.entity_id
_entity_poly.type
_entity_poly.pdbx_seq_one_letter_code
_entity_poly.pdbx_strand_id
1 'polypeptide(L)'
;MVTGRLPYSVDSVPIEDWASDYLRGDQPLKEIVDPTLDSFEEGKLESIGEVIISCVHPNPEQRPTMREVTARLKEITGIIPDAAAPKPSPLWWAELEIAAADGS
;
A
#
# COMPACT_ATOMS: atom_id res chain seq x y z
N MET A 1 2.32 -4.12 -1.13
CA MET A 1 1.36 -3.54 -0.15
C MET A 1 2.18 -3.00 1.03
N VAL A 2 1.75 -1.93 1.70
CA VAL A 2 2.57 -1.28 2.75
C VAL A 2 2.83 -2.18 3.96
N THR A 3 1.83 -2.95 4.39
CA THR A 3 1.85 -3.69 5.67
C THR A 3 2.10 -5.19 5.52
N GLY A 4 2.09 -5.73 4.29
CA GLY A 4 2.22 -7.16 4.01
C GLY A 4 1.06 -8.04 4.48
N ARG A 5 0.06 -7.45 5.16
CA ARG A 5 -1.06 -8.19 5.78
C ARG A 5 -2.27 -8.25 4.86
N LEU A 6 -2.95 -9.40 4.87
CA LEU A 6 -4.23 -9.57 4.19
C LEU A 6 -5.34 -8.83 4.95
N PRO A 7 -6.26 -8.16 4.25
CA PRO A 7 -7.36 -7.42 4.87
C PRO A 7 -8.38 -8.31 5.59
N TYR A 8 -8.48 -9.57 5.18
CA TYR A 8 -9.32 -10.59 5.81
C TYR A 8 -8.52 -11.87 5.94
N SER A 9 -8.20 -12.30 7.16
CA SER A 9 -7.78 -13.67 7.43
C SER A 9 -8.61 -14.20 8.61
N VAL A 10 -9.02 -15.46 8.54
CA VAL A 10 -9.92 -16.11 9.52
C VAL A 10 -9.35 -16.08 10.94
N ASP A 11 -8.02 -16.00 11.06
CA ASP A 11 -7.28 -16.03 12.33
C ASP A 11 -6.69 -14.65 12.73
N SER A 12 -6.92 -13.59 11.94
CA SER A 12 -6.44 -12.24 12.26
C SER A 12 -7.55 -11.36 12.82
N VAL A 13 -7.20 -10.59 13.85
CA VAL A 13 -7.94 -9.40 14.28
C VAL A 13 -8.34 -8.57 13.04
N PRO A 14 -9.61 -8.13 12.90
CA PRO A 14 -10.05 -7.30 11.78
C PRO A 14 -9.10 -6.14 11.53
N ILE A 15 -8.90 -5.78 10.25
CA ILE A 15 -7.99 -4.67 9.88
C ILE A 15 -8.32 -3.36 10.60
N GLU A 16 -9.60 -3.23 10.98
CA GLU A 16 -10.18 -2.10 11.68
C GLU A 16 -9.63 -1.93 13.10
N ASP A 17 -9.24 -2.97 13.82
CA ASP A 17 -8.80 -2.82 15.23
C ASP A 17 -7.31 -2.50 15.36
N TRP A 18 -6.44 -3.09 14.52
CA TRP A 18 -4.99 -2.90 14.65
C TRP A 18 -4.47 -1.69 13.87
N ALA A 19 -5.09 -1.35 12.74
CA ALA A 19 -4.68 -0.19 11.93
C ALA A 19 -5.39 1.11 12.35
N SER A 20 -6.36 1.04 13.27
CA SER A 20 -7.14 2.19 13.72
C SER A 20 -6.28 3.35 14.22
N ASP A 21 -5.30 3.06 15.08
CA ASP A 21 -4.44 4.10 15.66
C ASP A 21 -3.62 4.80 14.59
N TYR A 22 -3.12 4.05 13.61
CA TYR A 22 -2.46 4.61 12.43
C TYR A 22 -3.41 5.46 11.57
N LEU A 23 -4.61 4.95 11.27
CA LEU A 23 -5.59 5.65 10.43
C LEU A 23 -6.14 6.92 11.09
N ARG A 24 -6.10 7.00 12.42
CA ARG A 24 -6.41 8.20 13.20
C ARG A 24 -5.26 9.22 13.23
N GLY A 25 -4.05 8.80 12.84
CA GLY A 25 -2.84 9.60 12.93
C GLY A 25 -2.19 9.58 14.32
N ASP A 26 -2.61 8.66 15.19
CA ASP A 26 -2.08 8.52 16.55
C ASP A 26 -0.70 7.82 16.57
N GLN A 27 -0.36 7.08 15.49
CA GLN A 27 0.91 6.38 15.33
C GLN A 27 1.49 6.56 13.91
N PRO A 28 2.83 6.59 13.75
CA PRO A 28 3.47 6.74 12.45
C PRO A 28 3.38 5.44 11.63
N LEU A 29 3.25 5.58 10.30
CA LEU A 29 3.06 4.43 9.38
C LEU A 29 4.20 3.42 9.42
N LYS A 30 5.42 3.88 9.74
CA LYS A 30 6.62 3.04 9.78
C LYS A 30 6.53 1.85 10.73
N GLU A 31 5.76 1.96 11.81
CA GLU A 31 5.61 0.90 12.81
C GLU A 31 4.80 -0.29 12.28
N ILE A 32 4.06 -0.10 11.19
CA ILE A 32 3.21 -1.13 10.59
C ILE A 32 3.67 -1.52 9.18
N VAL A 33 4.86 -1.07 8.77
CA VAL A 33 5.45 -1.46 7.49
C VAL A 33 5.74 -2.96 7.49
N ASP A 34 5.54 -3.57 6.32
CA ASP A 34 5.84 -4.97 6.07
C ASP A 34 7.31 -5.26 6.42
N PRO A 35 7.58 -6.14 7.41
CA PRO A 35 8.92 -6.45 7.85
C PRO A 35 9.74 -7.21 6.78
N THR A 36 9.11 -7.70 5.72
CA THR A 36 9.80 -8.37 4.60
C THR A 36 10.41 -7.40 3.59
N LEU A 37 10.16 -6.09 3.72
CA LEU A 37 10.77 -5.08 2.86
C LEU A 37 12.22 -4.82 3.27
N ASP A 38 13.15 -5.06 2.34
CA ASP A 38 14.59 -4.81 2.55
C ASP A 38 14.89 -3.35 2.90
N SER A 39 14.15 -2.41 2.30
CA SER A 39 14.29 -0.98 2.57
C SER A 39 13.08 -0.20 2.05
N PHE A 40 12.86 1.00 2.60
CA PHE A 40 11.87 1.95 2.13
C PHE A 40 12.33 3.39 2.39
N GLU A 41 11.75 4.34 1.65
CA GLU A 41 12.00 5.77 1.82
C GLU A 41 10.92 6.39 2.72
N GLU A 42 11.31 6.84 3.93
CA GLU A 42 10.37 7.32 4.96
C GLU A 42 9.50 8.47 4.46
N GLY A 43 10.06 9.43 3.70
CA GLY A 43 9.27 10.54 3.14
C GLY A 43 8.18 10.10 2.16
N LYS A 44 8.48 9.12 1.28
CA LYS A 44 7.47 8.55 0.38
C LYS A 44 6.42 7.75 1.15
N LEU A 45 6.86 7.03 2.19
CA LEU A 45 5.97 6.28 3.05
C LEU A 45 4.95 7.21 3.73
N GLU A 46 5.40 8.33 4.31
CA GLU A 46 4.52 9.34 4.91
C GLU A 46 3.51 9.89 3.89
N SER A 47 3.96 10.28 2.70
CA SER A 47 3.06 10.78 1.65
C SER A 47 2.04 9.73 1.17
N ILE A 48 2.46 8.46 1.04
CA ILE A 48 1.53 7.35 0.76
C ILE A 48 0.52 7.20 1.89
N GLY A 49 0.97 7.40 3.14
CA GLY A 49 0.13 7.35 4.31
C GLY A 49 -1.02 8.35 4.29
N GLU A 50 -0.73 9.60 3.91
CA GLU A 50 -1.75 10.66 3.75
C GLU A 50 -2.79 10.28 2.68
N VAL A 51 -2.37 9.64 1.59
CA VAL A 51 -3.27 9.13 0.56
C VAL A 51 -4.17 8.04 1.13
N ILE A 52 -3.62 7.09 1.89
CA ILE A 52 -4.38 6.02 2.54
C ILE A 52 -5.45 6.60 3.48
N ILE A 53 -5.05 7.51 4.38
CA ILE A 53 -5.96 8.15 5.35
C ILE A 53 -7.10 8.88 4.61
N SER A 54 -6.78 9.62 3.54
CA SER A 54 -7.79 10.31 2.72
C SER A 54 -8.79 9.35 2.06
N CYS A 55 -8.31 8.20 1.57
CA CYS A 55 -9.15 7.20 0.91
C CYS A 55 -10.13 6.50 1.84
N VAL A 56 -9.77 6.32 3.11
CA VAL A 56 -10.61 5.64 4.11
C VAL A 56 -11.44 6.61 4.97
N HIS A 57 -11.49 7.88 4.60
CA HIS A 57 -12.22 8.90 5.35
C HIS A 57 -13.68 8.46 5.64
N PRO A 58 -14.19 8.61 6.89
CA PRO A 58 -15.52 8.12 7.26
C PRO A 58 -16.65 8.77 6.43
N ASN A 59 -16.53 10.07 6.13
CA ASN A 59 -17.42 10.75 5.19
C ASN A 59 -17.02 10.42 3.73
N PRO A 60 -17.87 9.74 2.93
CA PRO A 60 -17.59 9.42 1.53
C PRO A 60 -17.36 10.64 0.64
N GLU A 61 -17.99 11.78 0.94
CA GLU A 61 -17.84 13.01 0.13
C GLU A 61 -16.45 13.64 0.26
N GLN A 62 -15.71 13.29 1.32
CA GLN A 62 -14.34 13.78 1.53
C GLN A 62 -13.29 12.82 0.96
N ARG A 63 -13.70 11.64 0.48
CA ARG A 63 -12.78 10.69 -0.15
C ARG A 63 -12.39 11.21 -1.54
N PRO A 64 -11.10 11.15 -1.90
CA PRO A 64 -10.66 11.52 -3.22
C PRO A 64 -11.23 10.56 -4.27
N THR A 65 -11.42 11.06 -5.49
CA THR A 65 -11.69 10.24 -6.65
C THR A 65 -10.46 9.39 -7.01
N MET A 66 -10.66 8.24 -7.66
CA MET A 66 -9.53 7.41 -8.13
C MET A 66 -8.56 8.15 -9.06
N ARG A 67 -9.05 9.17 -9.79
CA ARG A 67 -8.20 10.04 -10.62
C ARG A 67 -7.24 10.85 -9.75
N GLU A 68 -7.72 11.44 -8.66
CA GLU A 68 -6.89 12.21 -7.72
C GLU A 68 -5.91 11.30 -6.96
N VAL A 69 -6.37 10.13 -6.53
CA VAL A 69 -5.50 9.10 -5.91
C VAL A 69 -4.35 8.73 -6.85
N THR A 70 -4.66 8.43 -8.11
CA THR A 70 -3.65 8.03 -9.10
C THR A 70 -2.67 9.18 -9.40
N ALA A 71 -3.16 10.42 -9.47
CA ALA A 71 -2.30 11.59 -9.65
C ALA A 71 -1.30 11.77 -8.50
N ARG A 72 -1.79 11.71 -7.24
CA ARG A 72 -0.92 11.81 -6.05
C ARG A 72 0.10 10.67 -6.00
N LEU A 73 -0.33 9.43 -6.21
CA LEU A 73 0.59 8.28 -6.19
C LEU A 73 1.66 8.37 -7.29
N LYS A 74 1.30 8.88 -8.48
CA LYS A 74 2.26 9.12 -9.56
C LYS A 74 3.31 10.16 -9.17
N GLU A 75 2.91 11.24 -8.50
CA GLU A 75 3.83 12.27 -8.02
C GLU A 75 4.78 11.73 -6.93
N ILE A 76 4.25 10.95 -5.98
CA ILE A 76 5.04 10.38 -4.88
C ILE A 76 6.05 9.33 -5.37
N THR A 77 5.60 8.44 -6.26
CA THR A 77 6.41 7.28 -6.68
C THR A 77 7.28 7.57 -7.91
N GLY A 78 6.92 8.58 -8.71
CA GLY A 78 7.52 8.83 -10.02
C GLY A 78 7.21 7.75 -11.06
N ILE A 79 6.36 6.77 -10.73
CA ILE A 79 6.04 5.65 -11.63
C ILE A 79 5.17 6.16 -12.78
N ILE A 80 5.67 5.99 -14.00
CA ILE A 80 4.90 6.32 -15.21
C ILE A 80 3.84 5.24 -15.48
N PRO A 81 2.72 5.60 -16.15
CA PRO A 81 1.61 4.66 -16.38
C PRO A 81 2.03 3.34 -17.04
N ASP A 82 3.01 3.39 -17.95
CA ASP A 82 3.54 2.20 -18.64
C ASP A 82 4.23 1.21 -17.69
N ALA A 83 4.93 1.72 -16.68
CA ALA A 83 5.58 0.91 -15.65
C ALA A 83 4.60 0.40 -14.58
N ALA A 84 3.45 1.07 -14.42
CA ALA A 84 2.38 0.65 -13.51
C ALA A 84 1.42 -0.38 -14.14
N ALA A 85 1.43 -0.53 -15.46
CA ALA A 85 0.56 -1.47 -16.15
C ALA A 85 1.03 -2.91 -15.88
N PRO A 86 0.16 -3.81 -15.39
CA PRO A 86 0.51 -5.22 -15.29
C PRO A 86 0.85 -5.73 -16.69
N LYS A 87 2.07 -6.24 -16.88
CA LYS A 87 2.48 -6.77 -18.17
C LYS A 87 1.69 -8.04 -18.43
N PRO A 88 0.89 -8.12 -19.51
CA PRO A 88 -0.02 -9.25 -19.73
C PRO A 88 0.72 -10.53 -20.16
N SER A 89 2.03 -10.64 -19.96
CA SER A 89 2.79 -11.81 -20.37
C SER A 89 2.70 -12.92 -19.30
N PRO A 90 2.41 -14.16 -19.70
CA PRO A 90 2.53 -15.33 -18.81
C PRO A 90 3.92 -15.47 -18.19
N LEU A 91 4.96 -14.97 -18.88
CA LEU A 91 6.32 -14.90 -18.36
C LEU A 91 6.47 -13.98 -17.15
N TRP A 92 5.77 -12.84 -17.11
CA TRP A 92 5.85 -11.93 -15.97
C TRP A 92 5.25 -12.55 -14.71
N TRP A 93 4.16 -13.31 -14.86
CA TRP A 93 3.59 -14.09 -13.76
C TRP A 93 4.54 -15.20 -13.29
N ALA A 94 5.23 -15.88 -14.22
CA ALA A 94 6.24 -16.87 -13.85
C ALA A 94 7.44 -16.25 -13.11
N GLU A 95 7.92 -15.08 -13.52
CA GLU A 95 9.00 -14.36 -12.83
C GLU A 95 8.60 -13.95 -11.40
N LEU A 96 7.35 -13.55 -11.18
CA LEU A 96 6.81 -13.24 -9.85
C LEU A 96 6.81 -14.45 -8.91
N GLU A 97 6.35 -15.61 -9.39
CA GLU A 97 6.34 -16.85 -8.61
C GLU A 97 7.75 -17.31 -8.24
N ILE A 98 8.72 -17.14 -9.15
CA ILE A 98 10.14 -17.48 -8.90
C ILE A 98 10.74 -16.53 -7.85
N ALA A 99 10.51 -15.21 -8.01
CA ALA A 99 11.04 -14.22 -7.07
C ALA A 99 10.46 -14.37 -5.65
N ALA A 100 9.21 -14.82 -5.52
CA ALA A 100 8.58 -15.10 -4.23
C ALA A 100 9.17 -16.36 -3.54
N ALA A 101 9.68 -17.32 -4.31
CA ALA A 101 10.26 -18.56 -3.78
C ALA A 101 11.70 -18.40 -3.28
N ASP A 102 12.47 -17.48 -3.86
CA ASP A 102 13.89 -17.26 -3.52
C ASP A 102 14.11 -16.39 -2.25
N GLY A 103 13.03 -15.87 -1.64
CA GLY A 103 13.06 -15.05 -0.42
C GLY A 103 12.79 -15.78 0.89
N SER A 104 12.81 -17.13 0.91
CA SER A 104 12.57 -17.97 2.11
C SER A 104 13.85 -18.50 2.77
#